data_AF-A0A540V8I5-F1
#
_entry.id   AF-A0A540V8I5-F1
#
_cell.length_a   1.000
_cell.length_b   1.000
_cell.length_c   1.000
_cell.angle_alpha   90.00
_cell.angle_beta   90.00
_cell.angle_gamma   90.00
#
_symmetry.space_group_name_H-M   'P 1'
#
loop_
_entity.id
_entity.type
_entity.pdbx_description
1 polymer ?
#
loop_
_entity_poly.entity_id
_entity_poly.type
_entity_poly.pdbx_seq_one_letter_code
_entity_poly.pdbx_strand_id
1 'polypeptide(L)'
;MTEDTFDVLPLISGADVAGLMRVICTQNADTSFEVAVDAALDLFYPARVKVDSPLLELKHNGQTVAVREVTLAQVQAVLSERGFYESDVDGAYGPATRAAVQRFQASRNLKETGLPDADTLIALLLAE
;
A
#
# COMPACT_ATOMS: atom_id res chain seq x y z
N MET A 1 -2.04 -19.89 -4.44
CA MET A 1 -1.84 -18.70 -5.30
C MET A 1 -2.27 -19.07 -6.71
N THR A 2 -3.18 -18.28 -7.28
CA THR A 2 -3.68 -18.43 -8.65
C THR A 2 -2.61 -17.97 -9.64
N GLU A 3 -2.67 -18.43 -10.90
CA GLU A 3 -1.68 -18.08 -11.95
C GLU A 3 -1.65 -16.57 -12.31
N ASP A 4 -2.53 -15.75 -11.71
CA ASP A 4 -2.70 -14.31 -11.94
C ASP A 4 -2.07 -13.43 -10.83
N THR A 5 -1.05 -13.91 -10.11
CA THR A 5 -0.39 -13.13 -9.05
C THR A 5 1.07 -12.85 -9.42
N PHE A 6 1.41 -11.57 -9.55
CA PHE A 6 2.78 -11.11 -9.72
C PHE A 6 3.46 -10.91 -8.37
N ASP A 7 2.94 -10.01 -7.52
CA ASP A 7 3.38 -9.84 -6.13
C ASP A 7 2.25 -10.12 -5.16
N VAL A 8 2.58 -10.83 -4.08
CA VAL A 8 1.63 -11.20 -3.02
C VAL A 8 1.17 -9.98 -2.23
N LEU A 9 2.02 -8.95 -2.12
CA LEU A 9 1.76 -7.71 -1.39
C LEU A 9 2.01 -6.51 -2.31
N PRO A 10 1.31 -5.38 -2.11
CA PRO A 10 1.65 -4.12 -2.77
C PRO A 10 2.91 -3.45 -2.20
N LEU A 11 3.57 -4.08 -1.23
CA LEU A 11 4.80 -3.61 -0.57
C LEU A 11 6.04 -4.18 -1.25
N ILE A 12 6.98 -3.31 -1.61
CA ILE A 12 8.22 -3.70 -2.30
C ILE A 12 9.38 -3.94 -1.32
N SER A 13 9.44 -3.17 -0.23
CA SER A 13 10.55 -3.26 0.74
C SER A 13 10.35 -4.42 1.70
N GLY A 14 11.37 -5.27 1.84
CA GLY A 14 11.36 -6.34 2.84
C GLY A 14 11.26 -5.83 4.29
N ALA A 15 11.76 -4.61 4.56
CA ALA A 15 11.61 -3.99 5.88
C ALA A 15 10.14 -3.61 6.18
N ASP A 16 9.39 -3.18 5.15
CA ASP A 16 7.98 -2.83 5.30
C ASP A 16 7.14 -4.10 5.54
N VAL A 17 7.44 -5.18 4.80
CA VAL A 17 6.81 -6.49 5.02
C VAL A 17 7.13 -7.03 6.42
N ALA A 18 8.38 -6.92 6.87
CA ALA A 18 8.77 -7.35 8.22
C ALA A 18 8.08 -6.51 9.31
N GLY A 19 7.94 -5.20 9.10
CA GLY A 19 7.20 -4.30 9.99
C GLY A 19 5.73 -4.70 10.10
N LEU A 20 5.09 -4.96 8.96
CA LEU A 20 3.72 -5.47 8.92
C LEU A 20 3.57 -6.81 9.64
N MET A 21 4.44 -7.79 9.34
CA MET A 21 4.38 -9.10 10.01
C MET A 21 4.60 -8.98 11.52
N ARG A 22 5.48 -8.07 11.95
CA ARG A 22 5.67 -7.77 13.37
C ARG A 22 4.35 -7.28 14.00
N VAL A 23 3.65 -6.34 13.37
CA VAL A 23 2.36 -5.84 13.86
C VAL A 23 1.37 -6.99 14.02
N ILE A 24 1.20 -7.80 12.97
CA ILE A 24 0.27 -8.94 12.97
C ILE A 24 0.62 -9.93 14.09
N CYS A 25 1.88 -10.33 14.22
CA CYS A 25 2.30 -11.27 15.26
C CYS A 25 2.08 -10.69 16.66
N THR A 26 2.35 -9.40 16.88
CA THR A 26 2.15 -8.76 18.20
C THR A 26 0.68 -8.64 18.59
N GLN A 27 -0.22 -8.46 17.62
CA GLN A 27 -1.66 -8.40 17.86
C GLN A 27 -2.29 -9.79 18.02
N ASN A 28 -1.62 -10.85 17.56
CA ASN A 28 -2.08 -12.24 17.60
C ASN A 28 -1.12 -13.13 18.40
N ALA A 29 -0.66 -12.65 19.56
CA ALA A 29 0.41 -13.30 20.34
C ALA A 29 0.10 -14.75 20.80
N ASP A 30 -1.18 -15.10 20.87
CA ASP A 30 -1.64 -16.45 21.26
C ASP A 30 -1.74 -17.43 20.07
N THR A 31 -1.47 -16.95 18.84
CA THR A 31 -1.54 -17.74 17.60
C THR A 31 -0.14 -18.18 17.16
N SER A 32 -0.03 -19.34 16.48
CA SER A 32 1.26 -19.74 15.91
C SER A 32 1.68 -18.80 14.78
N PHE A 33 2.99 -18.69 14.55
CA PHE A 33 3.51 -17.84 13.49
C PHE A 33 2.92 -18.21 12.12
N GLU A 34 2.83 -19.51 11.82
CA GLU A 34 2.30 -20.02 10.56
C GLU A 34 0.85 -19.61 10.34
N VAL A 35 0.01 -19.72 11.37
CA VAL A 35 -1.41 -19.32 11.28
C VAL A 35 -1.56 -17.81 11.17
N ALA A 36 -0.73 -17.03 11.88
CA ALA A 36 -0.75 -15.57 11.77
C ALA A 36 -0.32 -15.09 10.38
N VAL A 37 0.68 -15.76 9.77
CA VAL A 37 1.10 -15.47 8.39
C VAL A 37 0.04 -15.87 7.39
N ASP A 38 -0.61 -17.03 7.53
CA ASP A 38 -1.67 -17.46 6.62
C ASP A 38 -2.85 -16.47 6.64
N ALA A 39 -3.31 -16.09 7.84
CA ALA A 39 -4.35 -15.08 8.01
C ALA A 39 -3.95 -13.72 7.44
N ALA A 40 -2.67 -13.34 7.57
CA ALA A 40 -2.14 -12.15 6.94
C ALA A 40 -2.28 -12.26 5.42
N LEU A 41 -1.75 -13.32 4.81
CA LEU A 41 -1.78 -13.52 3.35
C LEU A 41 -3.20 -13.48 2.79
N ASP A 42 -4.18 -14.06 3.50
CA ASP A 42 -5.59 -13.98 3.14
C ASP A 42 -6.13 -12.55 3.19
N LEU A 43 -5.76 -11.77 4.21
CA LEU A 43 -6.11 -10.35 4.32
C LEU A 43 -5.54 -9.54 3.14
N PHE A 44 -4.33 -9.86 2.68
CA PHE A 44 -3.70 -9.14 1.55
C PHE A 44 -4.14 -9.63 0.18
N TYR A 45 -4.76 -10.80 0.08
CA TYR A 45 -5.12 -11.42 -1.20
C TYR A 45 -5.91 -10.51 -2.16
N PRO A 46 -6.86 -9.67 -1.70
CA PRO A 46 -7.59 -8.74 -2.59
C PRO A 46 -6.70 -7.61 -3.15
N ALA A 47 -5.69 -7.18 -2.41
CA ALA A 47 -4.79 -6.06 -2.78
C ALA A 47 -3.49 -6.52 -3.47
N ARG A 48 -3.38 -7.83 -3.79
CA ARG A 48 -2.21 -8.39 -4.49
C ARG A 48 -2.00 -7.72 -5.84
N VAL A 49 -0.75 -7.67 -6.29
CA VAL A 49 -0.40 -7.19 -7.62
C VAL A 49 -0.55 -8.33 -8.62
N LYS A 50 -1.42 -8.17 -9.62
CA LYS A 50 -1.74 -9.24 -10.58
C LYS A 50 -0.89 -9.25 -11.84
N VAL A 51 -0.33 -8.10 -12.20
CA VAL A 51 0.42 -7.91 -13.45
C VAL A 51 1.74 -7.23 -13.15
N ASP A 52 2.78 -7.59 -13.91
CA ASP A 52 4.05 -6.86 -13.85
C ASP A 52 3.85 -5.43 -14.36
N SER A 53 4.66 -4.52 -13.83
CA SER A 53 4.73 -3.12 -14.26
C SER A 53 6.01 -2.47 -13.72
N PRO A 54 6.43 -1.34 -14.31
CA PRO A 54 7.60 -0.59 -13.85
C PRO A 54 7.57 -0.32 -12.35
N LEU A 55 8.74 -0.51 -11.72
CA LEU A 55 8.99 -0.08 -10.36
C LEU A 55 9.36 1.40 -10.35
N LEU A 56 8.52 2.22 -9.73
CA LEU A 56 8.70 3.66 -9.61
C LEU A 56 9.40 4.00 -8.29
N GLU A 57 10.45 4.82 -8.36
CA GLU A 57 11.05 5.45 -7.18
C GLU A 57 10.48 6.84 -6.94
N LEU A 58 9.63 6.97 -5.93
CA LEU A 58 8.96 8.21 -5.57
C LEU A 58 9.76 8.93 -4.48
N LYS A 59 9.95 10.24 -4.66
CA LYS A 59 10.73 11.07 -3.73
C LYS A 59 9.93 12.28 -3.25
N HIS A 60 9.88 12.50 -1.94
CA HIS A 60 9.31 13.71 -1.34
C HIS A 60 9.95 13.98 0.02
N ASN A 61 10.31 15.25 0.29
CA ASN A 61 10.88 15.70 1.57
C ASN A 61 12.02 14.82 2.12
N GLY A 62 12.92 14.36 1.24
CA GLY A 62 14.06 13.51 1.59
C GLY A 62 13.73 12.04 1.85
N GLN A 63 12.46 11.64 1.74
CA GLN A 63 12.03 10.24 1.78
C GLN A 63 11.96 9.66 0.37
N THR A 64 12.29 8.37 0.24
CA THR A 64 12.16 7.59 -1.01
C THR A 64 11.30 6.37 -0.74
N VAL A 65 10.33 6.11 -1.62
CA VAL A 65 9.48 4.89 -1.59
C VAL A 65 9.51 4.27 -2.97
N ALA A 66 9.60 2.94 -3.03
CA ALA A 66 9.46 2.18 -4.26
C ALA A 66 8.05 1.60 -4.33
N VAL A 67 7.36 1.83 -5.45
CA VAL A 67 6.00 1.32 -5.69
C VAL A 67 5.84 0.96 -7.16
N ARG A 68 5.04 -0.05 -7.47
CA ARG A 68 4.72 -0.34 -8.87
C ARG A 68 3.74 0.67 -9.44
N GLU A 69 3.88 0.95 -10.73
CA GLU A 69 2.96 1.81 -11.47
C GLU A 69 1.50 1.36 -11.31
N VAL A 70 1.22 0.06 -11.44
CA VAL A 70 -0.15 -0.46 -11.27
C VAL A 70 -0.66 -0.34 -9.84
N THR A 71 0.22 -0.45 -8.85
CA THR A 71 -0.14 -0.20 -7.45
C THR A 71 -0.44 1.29 -7.23
N LEU A 72 0.31 2.20 -7.87
CA LEU A 72 0.04 3.63 -7.80
C LEU A 72 -1.29 4.00 -8.47
N ALA A 73 -1.62 3.37 -9.61
CA ALA A 73 -2.92 3.51 -10.24
C ALA A 73 -4.04 3.00 -9.32
N GLN A 74 -3.85 1.86 -8.65
CA GLN A 74 -4.81 1.36 -7.65
C GLN A 74 -4.99 2.35 -6.49
N VAL A 75 -3.91 2.94 -5.98
CA VAL A 75 -3.95 3.98 -4.94
C VAL A 75 -4.77 5.18 -5.41
N GLN A 76 -4.52 5.69 -6.62
CA GLN A 76 -5.29 6.80 -7.20
C GLN A 76 -6.78 6.45 -7.34
N ALA A 77 -7.11 5.24 -7.81
CA ALA A 77 -8.48 4.78 -7.94
C ALA A 77 -9.21 4.75 -6.59
N VAL A 78 -8.62 4.13 -5.56
CA VAL A 78 -9.22 4.05 -4.22
C VAL A 78 -9.32 5.43 -3.56
N LEU A 79 -8.31 6.30 -3.76
CA LEU A 79 -8.40 7.69 -3.30
C LEU A 79 -9.53 8.45 -4.00
N SER A 80 -9.77 8.17 -5.29
CA SER A 80 -10.86 8.79 -6.03
C SER A 80 -12.23 8.33 -5.54
N GLU A 81 -12.41 7.02 -5.36
CA GLU A 81 -13.61 6.42 -4.78
C GLU A 81 -13.92 6.98 -3.39
N ARG A 82 -12.89 7.25 -2.60
CA ARG A 82 -12.99 7.83 -1.24
C ARG A 82 -13.06 9.36 -1.22
N GLY A 83 -13.08 10.03 -2.38
CA GLY A 83 -13.23 11.49 -2.48
C GLY A 83 -11.99 12.32 -2.17
N PHE A 84 -10.80 11.71 -2.20
CA PHE A 84 -9.51 12.40 -1.98
C PHE A 84 -8.81 12.80 -3.29
N TYR A 85 -9.16 12.19 -4.42
CA TYR A 85 -8.50 12.36 -5.72
C TYR A 85 -9.50 12.61 -6.85
N GLU A 86 -9.31 13.72 -7.58
CA GLU A 86 -10.22 14.20 -8.62
C GLU A 86 -9.58 14.24 -10.02
N SER A 87 -8.33 13.79 -10.15
CA SER A 87 -7.61 13.74 -11.43
C SER A 87 -7.65 12.34 -12.04
N ASP A 88 -7.08 12.19 -13.23
CA ASP A 88 -7.06 10.91 -13.94
C ASP A 88 -6.25 9.85 -13.18
N VAL A 89 -6.74 8.61 -13.23
CA VAL A 89 -6.01 7.43 -12.73
C VAL A 89 -5.05 6.98 -13.83
N ASP A 90 -3.82 7.45 -13.75
CA ASP A 90 -2.79 7.30 -14.78
C ASP A 90 -1.54 6.55 -14.28
N GLY A 91 -1.48 6.17 -13.00
CA GLY A 91 -0.32 5.53 -12.40
C GLY A 91 0.90 6.45 -12.28
N ALA A 92 0.75 7.76 -12.48
CA ALA A 92 1.83 8.74 -12.39
C ALA A 92 1.83 9.46 -11.03
N TYR A 93 3.02 9.70 -10.49
CA TYR A 93 3.17 10.45 -9.25
C TYR A 93 3.32 11.96 -9.52
N GLY A 94 2.21 12.68 -9.47
CA GLY A 94 2.16 14.14 -9.66
C GLY A 94 1.75 14.92 -8.39
N PRO A 95 1.69 16.26 -8.49
CA PRO A 95 1.21 17.13 -7.40
C PRO A 95 -0.20 16.77 -6.91
N ALA A 96 -1.10 16.38 -7.82
CA ALA A 96 -2.46 15.96 -7.49
C ALA A 96 -2.46 14.68 -6.64
N THR A 97 -1.71 13.66 -7.06
CA THR A 97 -1.57 12.39 -6.33
C THR A 97 -0.97 12.62 -4.95
N ARG A 98 0.10 13.43 -4.85
CA ARG A 98 0.72 13.79 -3.57
C ARG A 98 -0.28 14.46 -2.63
N ALA A 99 -1.02 15.45 -3.11
CA ALA A 99 -1.98 16.17 -2.29
C ALA A 99 -3.12 15.25 -1.82
N ALA A 100 -3.60 14.34 -2.67
CA ALA A 100 -4.61 13.35 -2.30
C ALA A 100 -4.10 12.38 -1.23
N VAL A 101 -2.87 11.88 -1.38
CA VAL A 101 -2.22 11.02 -0.39
C VAL A 101 -2.08 11.75 0.95
N GLN A 102 -1.64 13.01 0.96
CA GLN A 102 -1.53 13.79 2.21
C GLN A 102 -2.88 13.98 2.90
N ARG A 103 -3.94 14.30 2.15
CA ARG A 103 -5.30 14.42 2.72
C ARG A 103 -5.78 13.10 3.31
N PHE A 104 -5.55 11.99 2.62
CA PHE A 104 -5.89 10.67 3.13
C PHE A 104 -5.09 10.34 4.40
N GLN A 105 -3.78 10.56 4.40
CA GLN A 105 -2.92 10.36 5.56
C GLN A 105 -3.41 11.17 6.76
N ALA A 106 -3.72 12.46 6.57
CA ALA A 106 -4.29 13.31 7.60
C ALA A 106 -5.62 12.75 8.13
N SER A 107 -6.52 12.30 7.25
CA SER A 107 -7.81 11.71 7.63
C SER A 107 -7.69 10.42 8.46
N ARG A 108 -6.54 9.73 8.37
CA ARG A 108 -6.24 8.49 9.09
C ARG A 108 -5.23 8.70 10.23
N ASN A 109 -4.91 9.95 10.58
CA ASN A 109 -3.89 10.30 11.59
C ASN A 109 -2.50 9.67 11.30
N LEU A 110 -2.18 9.48 10.02
CA LEU A 110 -0.86 9.05 9.59
C LEU A 110 0.07 10.25 9.41
N LYS A 111 1.38 10.00 9.34
CA LYS A 111 2.35 11.02 8.95
C LYS A 111 2.06 11.47 7.51
N GLU A 112 1.90 12.76 7.28
CA GLU A 112 1.57 13.35 5.98
C GLU A 112 2.79 13.40 5.02
N THR A 113 3.36 12.24 4.70
CA THR A 113 4.53 12.10 3.83
C THR A 113 4.22 12.40 2.37
N GLY A 114 2.95 12.38 1.95
CA GLY A 114 2.54 12.52 0.55
C GLY A 114 3.05 11.42 -0.39
N LEU A 115 3.69 10.39 0.16
CA LEU A 115 4.14 9.20 -0.54
C LEU A 115 3.19 8.04 -0.20
N PRO A 116 2.90 7.12 -1.14
CA PRO A 116 2.19 5.88 -0.85
C PRO A 116 3.14 4.91 -0.12
N ASP A 117 3.60 5.30 1.07
CA ASP A 117 4.43 4.47 1.96
C ASP A 117 3.63 3.28 2.53
N ALA A 118 4.32 2.40 3.25
CA ALA A 118 3.73 1.16 3.76
C ALA A 118 2.48 1.41 4.62
N ASP A 119 2.54 2.37 5.54
CA ASP A 119 1.40 2.73 6.40
C ASP A 119 0.22 3.22 5.56
N THR A 120 0.49 4.01 4.52
CA THR A 120 -0.53 4.49 3.58
C THR A 120 -1.14 3.34 2.79
N LEU A 121 -0.34 2.44 2.22
CA LEU A 121 -0.83 1.31 1.43
C LEU A 121 -1.67 0.36 2.29
N ILE A 122 -1.24 0.11 3.53
CA ILE A 122 -1.98 -0.69 4.50
C ILE A 122 -3.32 -0.04 4.83
N ALA A 123 -3.32 1.22 5.25
CA ALA A 123 -4.57 1.90 5.62
C ALA A 123 -5.52 2.11 4.43
N LEU A 124 -4.99 2.28 3.22
CA LEU A 124 -5.79 2.58 2.04
C LEU A 124 -6.37 1.33 1.38
N LEU A 125 -5.55 0.29 1.21
CA LEU A 125 -5.88 -0.87 0.38
C LEU A 125 -6.35 -2.09 1.19
N LEU A 126 -6.11 -2.10 2.51
CA LEU A 126 -6.22 -3.32 3.33
C LEU A 126 -7.06 -3.12 4.59
N ALA A 127 -7.29 -1.87 4.99
CA ALA A 127 -8.21 -1.53 6.06
C ALA A 127 -9.53 -1.00 5.47
N GLU A 128 -10.65 -1.58 5.92
CA GLU A 128 -12.00 -1.03 5.75
C GLU A 128 -12.28 0.04 6.81
#